data_AF-A0A1I4G472-F1
#
_entry.id   AF-A0A1I4G472-F1
#
_cell.length_a   1.000
_cell.length_b   1.000
_cell.length_c   1.000
_cell.angle_alpha   90.00
_cell.angle_beta   90.00
_cell.angle_gamma   90.00
#
_symmetry.space_group_name_H-M   'P 1'
#
loop_
_entity.id
_entity.type
_entity.pdbx_description
1 polymer ?
#
loop_
_entity_poly.entity_id
_entity_poly.type
_entity_poly.pdbx_seq_one_letter_code
_entity_poly.pdbx_strand_id
1 'polypeptide(L)'
;MYIGGFEVVSYAIMKPMQNYSNINKKNRILQIISMLSLFIGLSSVNFDQVLPEEVTYSTPVSFLLLVYRIIGFFGLAYLALVFVKNKDIWMMQVARRSRGKNKLLDWKRIIAVPCVLFAYYLFHLSMILVENINNAAFRADYISLNLNLLVERYLPLAGILLLAIGLVTHIPDNKKLKKVSNIAADIKVEHFYMALLTSVAFLDHMTRRVVWNTGFGPVNSAGNLRLVYVANNIVGRDDFLRLFGNFLFAFIVICVLSYFIVKGAQAFKANEVNFSLALTSSLLLALIFNYFIQASMKVESGPMFYGYVVAGMSLFQILVLTLIFMAIYLLFNRYMIATAVIILVFGSFTVGNAIKFSERQEPVYVSELSWLMNLKSLLSFVDLKLVAVAATVLLVLVTLVILLSRKFFKGKIMSWKERGWTAIILIVLAFPLVQNFRNFTSPDKQINVPILTQYIKVSNGDILWKGSPNIARAKSLSYVWVKQIFGKAMDEPEGYSQAKIQEIVQKYSDEAEKINKNRSSQITDQTVIYLLSESLSNPNRVQGATLSENPLKILMKLRPVQRAA
;
A
#
# COMPACT_ATOMS: atom_id res chain seq x y z
N MET A 1 29.90 2.70 -9.98
CA MET A 1 30.00 1.95 -11.25
C MET A 1 28.58 1.84 -11.80
N TYR A 2 28.07 2.56 -12.81
CA TYR A 2 28.58 3.50 -13.82
C TYR A 2 27.53 4.62 -13.96
N ILE A 3 27.95 5.89 -13.93
CA ILE A 3 27.24 7.01 -14.56
C ILE A 3 28.09 7.32 -15.78
N GLY A 4 27.60 7.00 -16.98
CA GLY A 4 28.38 7.18 -18.20
C GLY A 4 27.48 7.13 -19.41
N GLY A 5 27.38 8.26 -20.11
CA GLY A 5 26.68 8.34 -21.38
C GLY A 5 26.09 9.73 -21.57
N PHE A 6 26.94 10.70 -21.90
CA PHE A 6 26.71 11.78 -22.88
C PHE A 6 27.78 12.86 -22.73
N GLU A 7 29.02 12.59 -23.16
CA GLU A 7 30.01 13.65 -23.43
C GLU A 7 30.91 13.20 -24.59
N VAL A 8 30.49 13.49 -25.82
CA VAL A 8 31.42 13.78 -26.93
C VAL A 8 30.70 14.81 -27.81
N VAL A 9 31.24 16.03 -27.86
CA VAL A 9 31.35 16.93 -29.02
C VAL A 9 31.63 18.37 -28.52
N SER A 10 32.71 18.94 -29.06
CA SER A 10 33.04 20.38 -29.16
C SER A 10 33.76 21.09 -28.01
N TYR A 11 35.04 20.76 -27.89
CA TYR A 11 36.11 21.61 -27.34
C TYR A 11 36.36 22.84 -28.26
N ALA A 12 35.45 23.82 -28.23
CA ALA A 12 35.70 25.20 -28.72
C ALA A 12 34.69 26.25 -28.18
N ILE A 13 33.72 25.86 -27.33
CA ILE A 13 32.66 26.74 -26.77
C ILE A 13 32.64 26.70 -25.22
N MET A 14 33.80 26.43 -24.58
CA MET A 14 33.81 25.91 -23.19
C MET A 14 33.76 26.94 -22.04
N LYS A 15 34.02 28.23 -22.25
CA LYS A 15 34.00 29.20 -21.13
C LYS A 15 32.59 29.59 -20.63
N PRO A 16 31.58 29.83 -21.50
CA PRO A 16 30.22 30.13 -21.03
C PRO A 16 29.49 28.88 -20.49
N MET A 17 29.76 27.70 -21.05
CA MET A 17 29.11 26.44 -20.66
C MET A 17 29.61 25.88 -19.33
N GLN A 18 30.90 26.04 -18.98
CA GLN A 18 31.40 25.62 -17.66
C GLN A 18 30.72 26.37 -16.51
N ASN A 19 30.54 27.69 -16.64
CA ASN A 19 29.82 28.49 -15.65
C ASN A 19 28.34 28.08 -15.53
N TYR A 20 27.68 27.80 -16.66
CA TYR A 20 26.30 27.30 -16.65
C TYR A 20 26.18 25.92 -15.99
N SER A 21 27.13 25.01 -16.24
CA SER A 21 27.17 23.69 -15.61
C SER A 21 27.41 23.77 -14.09
N ASN A 22 28.30 24.68 -13.65
CA ASN A 22 28.64 24.88 -12.25
C ASN A 22 27.49 25.51 -11.46
N ILE A 23 26.77 26.48 -12.05
CA ILE A 23 25.57 27.08 -11.43
C ILE A 23 24.48 26.02 -11.25
N ASN A 24 24.28 25.16 -12.26
CA ASN A 24 23.27 24.10 -12.19
C ASN A 24 23.65 23.02 -11.17
N LYS A 25 24.94 22.67 -11.08
CA LYS A 25 25.48 21.75 -10.07
C LYS A 25 25.32 22.31 -8.66
N LYS A 26 25.65 23.59 -8.44
CA LYS A 26 25.45 24.28 -7.15
C LYS A 26 23.98 24.25 -6.76
N ASN A 27 23.06 24.59 -7.65
CA ASN A 27 21.65 24.61 -7.33
C ASN A 27 21.11 23.21 -6.98
N ARG A 28 21.55 22.14 -7.67
CA ARG A 28 21.20 20.76 -7.32
C ARG A 28 21.63 20.40 -5.90
N ILE A 29 22.83 20.80 -5.48
CA ILE A 29 23.30 20.60 -4.10
C ILE A 29 22.39 21.33 -3.11
N LEU A 30 22.03 22.59 -3.39
CA LEU A 30 21.13 23.35 -2.53
C LEU A 30 19.72 22.73 -2.45
N GLN A 31 19.23 22.12 -3.53
CA GLN A 31 17.96 21.39 -3.53
C GLN A 31 18.04 20.13 -2.65
N ILE A 32 19.16 19.40 -2.66
CA ILE A 32 19.39 18.26 -1.75
C ILE A 32 19.42 18.74 -0.30
N ILE A 33 20.12 19.85 -0.01
CA ILE A 33 20.14 20.47 1.32
C ILE A 33 18.71 20.84 1.74
N SER A 34 17.90 21.39 0.83
CA SER A 34 16.49 21.71 1.11
C SER A 34 15.67 20.46 1.49
N MET A 35 15.88 19.32 0.81
CA MET A 35 15.22 18.06 1.18
C MET A 35 15.69 17.53 2.54
N LEU A 36 16.98 17.63 2.85
CA LEU A 36 17.53 17.25 4.15
C LEU A 36 16.99 18.15 5.27
N SER A 37 16.94 19.45 5.05
CA SER A 37 16.34 20.42 5.96
C SER A 37 14.85 20.15 6.18
N LEU A 38 14.13 19.72 5.13
CA LEU A 38 12.73 19.31 5.24
C LEU A 38 12.58 18.07 6.12
N PHE A 39 13.38 17.03 5.90
CA PHE A 39 13.36 15.85 6.75
C PHE A 39 13.65 16.22 8.21
N ILE A 40 14.78 16.87 8.48
CA ILE A 40 15.25 17.19 9.84
C ILE A 40 14.27 18.12 10.56
N GLY A 41 13.75 19.14 9.87
CA GLY A 41 12.76 20.06 10.44
C GLY A 41 11.48 19.34 10.83
N LEU A 42 10.93 18.50 9.94
CA LEU A 42 9.67 17.79 10.21
C LEU A 42 9.83 16.69 11.27
N SER A 43 10.88 15.87 11.18
CA SER A 43 11.11 14.77 12.12
C SER A 43 11.41 15.28 13.53
N SER A 44 12.08 16.44 13.67
CA SER A 44 12.34 17.04 14.98
C SER A 44 11.08 17.40 15.77
N VAL A 45 9.97 17.67 15.07
CA VAL A 45 8.66 17.95 15.69
C VAL A 45 7.89 16.64 15.91
N ASN A 46 8.14 15.63 15.09
CA ASN A 46 7.38 14.38 15.08
C ASN A 46 7.76 13.42 16.22
N PHE A 47 9.03 13.42 16.66
CA PHE A 47 9.52 12.52 17.72
C PHE A 47 8.81 12.71 19.07
N ASP A 48 8.27 13.88 19.36
CA ASP A 48 7.58 14.13 20.64
C ASP A 48 6.18 13.53 20.68
N GLN A 49 5.59 13.32 19.49
CA GLN A 49 4.20 12.91 19.34
C GLN A 49 4.07 11.47 18.84
N VAL A 50 5.18 10.75 18.70
CA VAL A 50 5.22 9.38 18.19
C VAL A 50 5.05 8.34 19.30
N LEU A 51 5.58 8.64 20.50
CA LEU A 51 5.45 7.76 21.65
C LEU A 51 4.04 7.85 22.25
N PRO A 52 3.45 6.72 22.70
CA PRO A 52 2.27 6.71 23.56
C PRO A 52 2.57 7.48 24.84
N GLU A 53 1.53 8.02 25.48
CA GLU A 53 1.66 8.86 26.69
C GLU A 53 2.42 8.15 27.83
N GLU A 54 2.35 6.83 27.90
CA GLU A 54 3.01 6.01 28.91
C GLU A 54 4.47 5.66 28.59
N VAL A 55 4.95 5.98 27.37
CA VAL A 55 6.29 5.60 26.90
C VAL A 55 7.16 6.85 26.83
N THR A 56 8.34 6.80 27.45
CA THR A 56 9.26 7.94 27.49
C THR A 56 10.63 7.59 26.92
N TYR A 57 11.38 8.61 26.50
CA TYR A 57 12.76 8.45 26.06
C TYR A 57 13.71 8.40 27.27
N SER A 58 14.71 7.53 27.19
CA SER A 58 15.81 7.52 28.17
C SER A 58 16.55 8.87 28.18
N THR A 59 17.11 9.26 29.33
CA THR A 59 17.81 10.55 29.51
C THR A 59 18.84 10.86 28.40
N PRO A 60 19.71 9.91 27.96
CA PRO A 60 20.65 10.17 26.88
C PRO A 60 19.96 10.47 25.53
N VAL A 61 18.85 9.78 25.23
CA VAL A 61 18.07 9.99 24.01
C VAL A 61 17.35 11.34 24.06
N SER A 62 16.81 11.72 25.22
CA SER A 62 16.16 13.02 25.43
C SER A 62 17.12 14.19 25.19
N PHE A 63 18.38 14.09 25.65
CA PHE A 63 19.40 15.10 25.36
C PHE A 63 19.73 15.18 23.85
N LEU A 64 19.86 14.02 23.19
CA LEU A 64 20.10 13.96 21.75
C LEU A 64 18.94 14.58 20.95
N LEU A 65 17.71 14.36 21.38
CA LEU A 65 16.52 14.98 20.80
C LEU A 65 16.51 16.50 20.96
N LEU A 66 16.94 17.03 22.11
CA LEU A 66 17.08 18.48 22.31
C LEU A 66 18.02 19.10 21.27
N VAL A 67 19.21 18.53 21.09
CA VAL A 67 20.18 18.98 20.07
C VAL A 67 19.58 18.85 18.67
N TYR A 68 18.88 17.76 18.40
CA TYR A 68 18.22 17.52 17.12
C TYR A 68 17.13 18.57 16.81
N ARG A 69 16.37 19.03 17.81
CA ARG A 69 15.38 20.12 17.66
C ARG A 69 16.02 21.45 17.29
N ILE A 70 17.18 21.77 17.87
CA ILE A 70 17.92 22.99 17.50
C ILE A 70 18.32 22.93 16.02
N ILE A 71 18.85 21.79 15.56
CA ILE A 71 19.18 21.57 14.15
C ILE A 71 17.92 21.66 13.27
N GLY A 72 16.81 21.08 13.72
CA GLY A 72 15.49 21.15 13.09
C GLY A 72 15.02 22.60 12.88
N PHE A 73 15.14 23.44 13.90
CA PHE A 73 14.81 24.86 13.83
C PHE A 73 15.60 25.59 12.74
N PHE A 74 16.93 25.38 12.67
CA PHE A 74 17.76 25.96 11.61
C PHE A 74 17.39 25.40 10.22
N GLY A 75 16.98 24.14 10.13
CA GLY A 75 16.45 23.54 8.91
C GLY A 75 15.16 24.22 8.42
N LEU A 76 14.21 24.48 9.32
CA LEU A 76 12.98 25.20 9.00
C LEU A 76 13.25 26.66 8.63
N ALA A 77 14.17 27.33 9.32
CA ALA A 77 14.60 28.69 8.96
C ALA A 77 15.23 28.75 7.56
N TYR A 78 16.03 27.74 7.19
CA TYR A 78 16.57 27.62 5.84
C TYR A 78 15.46 27.47 4.78
N LEU A 79 14.43 26.65 5.05
CA LEU A 79 13.29 26.50 4.14
C LEU A 79 12.47 27.79 3.99
N ALA A 80 12.30 28.55 5.06
CA ALA A 80 11.69 29.88 4.99
C ALA A 80 12.50 30.82 4.08
N LEU A 81 13.83 30.78 4.16
CA LEU A 81 14.70 31.53 3.26
C LEU A 81 14.55 31.08 1.79
N VAL A 82 14.45 29.77 1.53
CA VAL A 82 14.15 29.22 0.19
C VAL A 82 12.81 29.75 -0.32
N PHE A 83 11.79 29.78 0.52
CA PHE A 83 10.47 30.29 0.16
C PHE A 83 10.52 31.79 -0.21
N VAL A 84 11.19 32.61 0.61
CA VAL A 84 11.36 34.05 0.35
C VAL A 84 12.15 34.32 -0.93
N LYS A 85 13.23 33.58 -1.16
CA LYS A 85 14.05 33.70 -2.38
C LYS A 85 13.19 33.50 -3.64
N ASN A 86 12.29 32.53 -3.61
CA ASN A 86 11.50 32.09 -4.77
C ASN A 86 10.10 32.73 -4.83
N LYS A 87 9.87 33.89 -4.20
CA LYS A 87 8.56 34.57 -4.19
C LYS A 87 7.94 34.79 -5.57
N ASP A 88 8.77 34.95 -6.60
CA ASP A 88 8.34 35.19 -7.98
C ASP A 88 7.63 33.98 -8.62
N ILE A 89 7.75 32.77 -8.06
CA ILE A 89 7.06 31.58 -8.58
C ILE A 89 5.53 31.71 -8.46
N TRP A 90 5.03 32.61 -7.61
CA TRP A 90 3.60 32.86 -7.41
C TRP A 90 3.04 33.97 -8.29
N MET A 91 3.89 34.61 -9.09
CA MET A 91 3.52 35.79 -9.89
C MET A 91 3.46 35.46 -11.39
N MET A 92 2.51 36.07 -12.09
CA MET A 92 2.42 36.09 -13.55
C MET A 92 2.81 37.46 -14.08
N GLN A 93 3.51 37.50 -15.22
CA GLN A 93 3.79 38.74 -15.95
C GLN A 93 2.57 39.09 -16.81
N VAL A 94 1.99 40.27 -16.56
CA VAL A 94 0.95 40.82 -17.44
C VAL A 94 1.60 41.74 -18.46
N ALA A 95 1.55 41.36 -19.73
CA ALA A 95 1.99 42.22 -20.82
C ALA A 95 0.99 43.37 -20.97
N ARG A 96 1.34 44.58 -20.49
CA ARG A 96 0.73 45.83 -20.96
C ARG A 96 1.78 46.65 -21.72
N ARG A 97 1.34 47.22 -22.83
CA ARG A 97 2.11 47.95 -23.86
C ARG A 97 2.71 49.30 -23.40
N SER A 98 2.82 49.58 -22.10
CA SER A 98 3.38 50.82 -21.59
C SER A 98 4.12 50.62 -20.27
N ARG A 99 5.20 51.38 -20.10
CA ARG A 99 6.25 51.30 -19.07
C ARG A 99 5.72 51.04 -17.65
N GLY A 100 5.71 49.76 -17.26
CA GLY A 100 5.48 49.32 -15.88
C GLY A 100 5.23 47.82 -15.84
N LYS A 101 6.24 47.02 -15.44
CA LYS A 101 6.09 45.57 -15.25
C LYS A 101 5.29 45.31 -13.96
N ASN A 102 3.97 45.42 -14.00
CA ASN A 102 3.13 45.01 -12.89
C ASN A 102 3.07 43.47 -12.86
N LYS A 103 3.68 42.87 -11.84
CA LYS A 103 3.54 41.44 -11.53
C LYS A 103 2.22 41.26 -10.75
N LEU A 104 1.36 40.34 -11.19
CA LEU A 104 0.12 39.98 -10.50
C LEU A 104 0.21 38.54 -9.97
N LEU A 105 -0.55 38.22 -8.92
CA LEU A 105 -0.63 36.87 -8.36
C LEU A 105 -1.26 35.89 -9.37
N ASP A 106 -0.63 34.73 -9.59
CA ASP A 106 -1.16 33.66 -10.43
C ASP A 106 -2.14 32.79 -9.63
N TRP A 107 -3.43 33.12 -9.74
CA TRP A 107 -4.49 32.41 -9.01
C TRP A 107 -4.52 30.90 -9.29
N LYS A 108 -4.11 30.46 -10.48
CA LYS A 108 -4.07 29.03 -10.82
C LYS A 108 -3.03 28.27 -10.01
N ARG A 109 -1.94 28.92 -9.62
CA ARG A 109 -0.89 28.34 -8.76
C ARG A 109 -1.32 28.37 -7.29
N ILE A 110 -1.97 29.46 -6.89
CA ILE A 110 -2.39 29.68 -5.50
C ILE A 110 -3.53 28.72 -5.11
N ILE A 111 -4.54 28.56 -5.96
CA ILE A 111 -5.67 27.65 -5.68
C ILE A 111 -5.26 26.18 -5.57
N ALA A 112 -4.10 25.80 -6.11
CA ALA A 112 -3.59 24.44 -5.98
C ALA A 112 -3.20 24.09 -4.53
N VAL A 113 -2.89 25.08 -3.68
CA VAL A 113 -2.53 24.87 -2.27
C VAL A 113 -3.67 24.20 -1.49
N PRO A 114 -4.89 24.78 -1.43
CA PRO A 114 -6.02 24.11 -0.79
C PRO A 114 -6.41 22.80 -1.50
N CYS A 115 -6.24 22.69 -2.83
CA CYS A 115 -6.50 21.44 -3.54
C CYS A 115 -5.58 20.29 -3.10
N VAL A 116 -4.29 20.55 -2.82
CA VAL A 116 -3.37 19.52 -2.30
C VAL A 116 -3.83 19.02 -0.93
N LEU A 117 -4.24 19.94 -0.05
CA LEU A 117 -4.74 19.59 1.29
C LEU A 117 -6.05 18.80 1.20
N PHE A 118 -6.97 19.22 0.34
CA PHE A 118 -8.22 18.49 0.11
C PHE A 118 -7.99 17.11 -0.49
N ALA A 119 -7.09 16.97 -1.47
CA ALA A 119 -6.74 15.68 -2.05
C ALA A 119 -6.14 14.72 -1.01
N TYR A 120 -5.31 15.24 -0.10
CA TYR A 120 -4.78 14.46 1.01
C TYR A 120 -5.88 14.08 2.03
N TYR A 121 -6.84 14.96 2.30
CA TYR A 121 -8.03 14.62 3.10
C TYR A 121 -8.84 13.49 2.45
N LEU A 122 -9.02 13.48 1.12
CA LEU A 122 -9.72 12.37 0.44
C LEU A 122 -9.00 11.02 0.62
N PHE A 123 -7.67 11.02 0.63
CA PHE A 123 -6.90 9.83 1.00
C PHE A 123 -7.24 9.40 2.43
N HIS A 124 -7.20 10.32 3.40
CA HIS A 124 -7.53 10.02 4.79
C HIS A 124 -8.98 9.53 4.96
N LEU A 125 -9.93 10.13 4.26
CA LEU A 125 -11.34 9.72 4.24
C LEU A 125 -11.46 8.29 3.70
N SER A 126 -10.74 7.96 2.62
CA SER A 126 -10.76 6.60 2.08
C SER A 126 -10.27 5.56 3.10
N MET A 127 -9.27 5.90 3.91
CA MET A 127 -8.76 5.04 4.97
C MET A 127 -9.79 4.82 6.08
N ILE A 128 -10.45 5.90 6.54
CA ILE A 128 -11.54 5.83 7.53
C ILE A 128 -12.70 4.97 7.02
N LEU A 129 -13.07 5.15 5.76
CA LEU A 129 -14.17 4.40 5.17
C LEU A 129 -13.85 2.90 5.15
N VAL A 130 -12.64 2.53 4.73
CA VAL A 130 -12.17 1.13 4.77
C VAL A 130 -12.14 0.59 6.19
N GLU A 131 -11.70 1.41 7.16
CA GLU A 131 -11.69 1.08 8.59
C GLU A 131 -13.06 0.66 9.12
N ASN A 132 -14.11 1.27 8.57
CA ASN A 132 -15.46 1.15 9.11
C ASN A 132 -16.44 0.37 8.22
N ILE A 133 -15.97 -0.28 7.14
CA ILE A 133 -16.84 -1.07 6.23
C ILE A 133 -17.70 -2.10 6.99
N ASN A 134 -17.13 -2.73 8.01
CA ASN A 134 -17.80 -3.77 8.82
C ASN A 134 -18.32 -3.24 10.17
N ASN A 135 -18.16 -1.94 10.46
CA ASN A 135 -18.58 -1.38 11.73
C ASN A 135 -20.06 -0.97 11.66
N ALA A 136 -20.96 -1.83 12.17
CA ALA A 136 -22.40 -1.55 12.21
C ALA A 136 -22.77 -0.31 13.03
N ALA A 137 -21.92 0.10 13.97
CA ALA A 137 -22.12 1.31 14.79
C ALA A 137 -21.62 2.58 14.11
N PHE A 138 -20.91 2.49 12.98
CA PHE A 138 -20.37 3.64 12.28
C PHE A 138 -21.50 4.48 11.67
N ARG A 139 -21.59 5.73 12.09
CA ARG A 139 -22.46 6.74 11.50
C ARG A 139 -21.60 7.76 10.78
N ALA A 140 -22.01 8.18 9.59
CA ALA A 140 -21.30 9.20 8.83
C ALA A 140 -21.65 10.60 9.38
N ASP A 141 -20.83 11.10 10.30
CA ASP A 141 -20.98 12.40 10.95
C ASP A 141 -19.66 13.20 10.94
N TYR A 142 -19.67 14.38 11.57
CA TYR A 142 -18.54 15.32 11.57
C TYR A 142 -17.25 14.73 12.18
N ILE A 143 -17.37 13.95 13.25
CA ILE A 143 -16.22 13.42 13.99
C ILE A 143 -15.72 12.14 13.33
N SER A 144 -16.63 11.22 12.99
CA SER A 144 -16.33 9.93 12.39
C SER A 144 -15.68 10.03 11.00
N LEU A 145 -16.09 11.00 10.18
CA LEU A 145 -15.45 11.29 8.87
C LEU A 145 -14.22 12.19 9.00
N ASN A 146 -13.83 12.53 10.24
CA ASN A 146 -12.70 13.41 10.56
C ASN A 146 -12.80 14.75 9.83
N LEU A 147 -14.02 15.30 9.71
CA LEU A 147 -14.26 16.59 9.04
C LEU A 147 -13.63 17.76 9.82
N ASN A 148 -13.41 17.59 11.12
CA ASN A 148 -12.57 18.47 11.94
C ASN A 148 -11.13 18.59 11.41
N LEU A 149 -10.52 17.53 10.88
CA LEU A 149 -9.20 17.64 10.23
C LEU A 149 -9.25 18.59 9.04
N LEU A 150 -10.34 18.56 8.27
CA LEU A 150 -10.52 19.45 7.13
C LEU A 150 -10.79 20.89 7.57
N VAL A 151 -11.75 21.10 8.47
CA VAL A 151 -12.26 22.42 8.86
C VAL A 151 -11.37 23.13 9.89
N GLU A 152 -10.86 22.42 10.90
CA GLU A 152 -10.12 23.01 12.02
C GLU A 152 -8.61 23.00 11.82
N ARG A 153 -8.08 22.16 10.91
CA ARG A 153 -6.64 22.08 10.64
C ARG A 153 -6.27 22.50 9.22
N TYR A 154 -6.81 21.84 8.20
CA TYR A 154 -6.39 22.09 6.82
C TYR A 154 -6.89 23.42 6.26
N LEU A 155 -8.11 23.84 6.58
CA LEU A 155 -8.62 25.14 6.14
C LEU A 155 -7.85 26.32 6.77
N PRO A 156 -7.58 26.37 8.09
CA PRO A 156 -6.70 27.36 8.69
C PRO A 156 -5.27 27.29 8.14
N LEU A 157 -4.71 26.09 7.96
CA LEU A 157 -3.38 25.93 7.36
C LEU A 157 -3.34 26.49 5.93
N ALA A 158 -4.37 26.25 5.12
CA ALA A 158 -4.49 26.86 3.81
C ALA A 158 -4.51 28.39 3.91
N GLY A 159 -5.32 28.95 4.82
CA GLY A 159 -5.37 30.39 5.09
C GLY A 159 -3.99 30.96 5.46
N ILE A 160 -3.28 30.33 6.39
CA ILE A 160 -1.93 30.73 6.82
C ILE A 160 -0.95 30.68 5.65
N LEU A 161 -0.97 29.62 4.83
CA LEU A 161 -0.10 29.50 3.66
C LEU A 161 -0.41 30.55 2.60
N LEU A 162 -1.69 30.85 2.37
CA LEU A 162 -2.13 31.90 1.45
C LEU A 162 -1.68 33.29 1.93
N LEU A 163 -1.84 33.57 3.22
CA LEU A 163 -1.34 34.80 3.85
C LEU A 163 0.19 34.90 3.74
N ALA A 164 0.91 33.80 4.02
CA ALA A 164 2.36 33.74 3.90
C ALA A 164 2.83 33.99 2.46
N ILE A 165 2.16 33.41 1.45
CA ILE A 165 2.41 33.70 0.03
C ILE A 165 2.21 35.19 -0.24
N GLY A 166 1.09 35.77 0.20
CA GLY A 166 0.81 37.20 0.05
C GLY A 166 1.91 38.07 0.65
N LEU A 167 2.23 37.88 1.93
CA LEU A 167 3.27 38.63 2.64
C LEU A 167 4.64 38.52 1.95
N VAL A 168 5.04 37.30 1.56
CA VAL A 168 6.34 37.06 0.92
C VAL A 168 6.44 37.72 -0.45
N THR A 169 5.34 37.78 -1.21
CA THR A 169 5.32 38.50 -2.50
C THR A 169 5.47 40.02 -2.36
N HIS A 170 5.12 40.59 -1.20
CA HIS A 170 5.28 42.02 -0.90
C HIS A 170 6.66 42.42 -0.35
N ILE A 171 7.53 41.47 0.00
CA ILE A 171 8.88 41.78 0.50
C ILE A 171 9.69 42.50 -0.61
N PRO A 172 10.26 43.70 -0.37
CA PRO A 172 11.03 44.41 -1.38
C PRO A 172 12.39 43.75 -1.67
N ASP A 173 12.85 43.85 -2.92
CA ASP A 173 14.16 43.34 -3.33
C ASP A 173 15.29 44.23 -2.78
N ASN A 174 15.97 43.79 -1.73
CA ASN A 174 17.14 44.47 -1.17
C ASN A 174 18.45 43.72 -1.52
N LYS A 175 19.56 44.46 -1.74
CA LYS A 175 20.91 43.89 -1.94
C LYS A 175 21.33 42.96 -0.80
N LYS A 176 21.00 43.29 0.45
CA LYS A 176 21.29 42.42 1.62
C LYS A 176 20.53 41.08 1.53
N LEU A 177 19.23 41.12 1.19
CA LEU A 177 18.40 39.94 1.02
C LEU A 177 18.92 39.05 -0.12
N LYS A 178 19.30 39.65 -1.26
CA LYS A 178 19.93 38.91 -2.37
C LYS A 178 21.21 38.20 -1.94
N LYS A 179 22.07 38.86 -1.17
CA LYS A 179 23.33 38.27 -0.67
C LYS A 179 23.08 37.07 0.24
N VAL A 180 22.13 37.16 1.17
CA VAL A 180 21.77 36.05 2.08
C VAL A 180 21.07 34.93 1.32
N SER A 181 20.16 35.24 0.39
CA SER A 181 19.42 34.24 -0.38
C SER A 181 20.27 33.41 -1.36
N ASN A 182 21.52 33.81 -1.63
CA ASN A 182 22.42 33.05 -2.51
C ASN A 182 22.80 31.66 -1.98
N ILE A 183 22.57 31.39 -0.69
CA ILE A 183 22.76 30.05 -0.09
C ILE A 183 21.49 29.19 -0.20
N ALA A 184 20.36 29.77 -0.57
CA ALA A 184 19.08 29.06 -0.71
C ALA A 184 18.91 28.52 -2.14
N ALA A 185 18.22 27.39 -2.28
CA ALA A 185 17.94 26.75 -3.56
C ALA A 185 16.99 27.56 -4.44
N ASP A 186 17.16 27.49 -5.75
CA ASP A 186 16.15 27.89 -6.73
C ASP A 186 15.19 26.73 -6.97
N ILE A 187 13.89 27.00 -6.80
CA ILE A 187 12.82 26.01 -6.89
C ILE A 187 11.75 26.42 -7.89
N LYS A 188 11.02 25.40 -8.40
CA LYS A 188 9.78 25.59 -9.13
C LYS A 188 8.60 25.44 -8.18
N VAL A 189 7.44 25.95 -8.59
CA VAL A 189 6.16 25.81 -7.85
C VAL A 189 5.86 24.34 -7.53
N GLU A 190 6.24 23.44 -8.43
CA GLU A 190 6.08 21.99 -8.28
C GLU A 190 6.80 21.43 -7.06
N HIS A 191 8.00 21.93 -6.77
CA HIS A 191 8.78 21.53 -5.60
C HIS A 191 8.08 21.98 -4.31
N PHE A 192 7.39 23.13 -4.34
CA PHE A 192 6.58 23.58 -3.22
C PHE A 192 5.38 22.66 -2.98
N TYR A 193 4.64 22.28 -4.02
CA TYR A 193 3.52 21.33 -3.88
C TYR A 193 4.00 19.96 -3.36
N MET A 194 5.16 19.50 -3.84
CA MET A 194 5.77 18.25 -3.37
C MET A 194 6.14 18.35 -1.89
N ALA A 195 6.78 19.46 -1.48
CA ALA A 195 7.13 19.69 -0.08
C ALA A 195 5.88 19.81 0.81
N LEU A 196 4.82 20.48 0.35
CA LEU A 196 3.55 20.60 1.07
C LEU A 196 2.91 19.23 1.29
N LEU A 197 2.75 18.43 0.22
CA LEU A 197 2.17 17.10 0.30
C LEU A 197 3.03 16.18 1.20
N THR A 198 4.35 16.26 1.08
CA THR A 198 5.30 15.50 1.93
C THR A 198 5.14 15.88 3.40
N SER A 199 5.09 17.18 3.71
CA SER A 199 4.95 17.66 5.09
C SER A 199 3.65 17.20 5.73
N VAL A 200 2.53 17.32 5.01
CA VAL A 200 1.20 16.94 5.52
C VAL A 200 1.14 15.42 5.74
N ALA A 201 1.61 14.63 4.77
CA ALA A 201 1.64 13.18 4.88
C ALA A 201 2.58 12.68 5.99
N PHE A 202 3.75 13.30 6.13
CA PHE A 202 4.77 12.86 7.10
C PHE A 202 4.40 13.21 8.55
N LEU A 203 3.79 14.37 8.78
CA LEU A 203 3.31 14.80 10.11
C LEU A 203 1.99 14.13 10.52
N ASP A 204 1.35 13.40 9.61
CA ASP A 204 0.11 12.73 9.87
C ASP A 204 0.26 11.66 10.98
N HIS A 205 -0.78 11.55 11.81
CA HIS A 205 -0.89 10.50 12.81
C HIS A 205 -0.87 9.09 12.18
N MET A 206 -1.31 8.91 10.92
CA MET A 206 -1.23 7.67 10.18
C MET A 206 0.23 7.25 9.95
N THR A 207 1.10 8.17 9.55
CA THR A 207 2.53 7.89 9.36
C THR A 207 3.18 7.51 10.70
N ARG A 208 2.85 8.24 11.77
CA ARG A 208 3.29 7.88 13.13
C ARG A 208 2.81 6.49 13.53
N ARG A 209 1.53 6.16 13.28
CA ARG A 209 0.98 4.82 13.51
C ARG A 209 1.76 3.78 12.70
N VAL A 210 2.02 3.99 11.41
CA VAL A 210 2.78 3.04 10.59
C VAL A 210 4.21 2.84 11.10
N VAL A 211 4.86 3.89 11.60
CA VAL A 211 6.27 3.86 12.08
C VAL A 211 6.39 3.28 13.48
N TRP A 212 5.48 3.64 14.39
CA TRP A 212 5.49 3.26 15.81
C TRP A 212 4.57 2.09 16.12
N ASN A 213 3.32 2.19 15.66
CA ASN A 213 2.21 1.30 15.97
C ASN A 213 1.80 0.45 14.77
N THR A 214 2.65 -0.49 14.38
CA THR A 214 2.15 -1.67 13.66
C THR A 214 1.48 -2.59 14.68
N GLY A 215 0.29 -2.21 15.13
CA GLY A 215 -0.58 -3.01 15.98
C GLY A 215 -0.89 -4.35 15.34
N PHE A 216 0.01 -5.31 15.57
CA PHE A 216 -0.33 -6.70 15.51
C PHE A 216 0.18 -7.55 16.69
N GLY A 217 0.30 -6.95 17.86
CA GLY A 217 0.22 -7.72 19.09
C GLY A 217 -1.24 -7.84 19.52
N PRO A 218 -1.64 -8.98 20.13
CA PRO A 218 -2.75 -8.93 21.08
C PRO A 218 -2.36 -7.99 22.22
N VAL A 219 -3.29 -7.75 23.14
CA VAL A 219 -3.11 -6.97 24.37
C VAL A 219 -1.92 -7.45 25.25
N ASN A 220 -1.15 -8.47 24.82
CA ASN A 220 -0.05 -9.12 25.56
C ASN A 220 1.20 -9.54 24.73
N SER A 221 1.66 -8.82 23.68
CA SER A 221 2.93 -9.20 23.02
C SER A 221 3.93 -8.06 22.80
N ALA A 222 5.18 -8.30 23.20
CA ALA A 222 6.39 -7.52 22.94
C ALA A 222 6.38 -6.72 21.62
N GLY A 223 6.49 -5.39 21.73
CA GLY A 223 6.55 -4.49 20.57
C GLY A 223 7.78 -4.68 19.68
N ASN A 224 7.75 -4.08 18.49
CA ASN A 224 8.88 -4.04 17.54
C ASN A 224 10.14 -3.35 18.12
N LEU A 225 9.95 -2.50 19.13
CA LEU A 225 11.00 -1.84 19.90
C LEU A 225 11.09 -2.53 21.26
N ARG A 226 12.29 -2.97 21.64
CA ARG A 226 12.52 -3.70 22.89
C ARG A 226 12.85 -2.71 23.98
N LEU A 227 11.80 -2.15 24.60
CA LEU A 227 11.92 -1.18 25.69
C LEU A 227 13.03 -1.62 26.67
N VAL A 228 14.01 -0.75 26.90
CA VAL A 228 15.18 -1.05 27.74
C VAL A 228 14.75 -1.40 29.14
N TYR A 229 13.71 -0.73 29.63
CA TYR A 229 13.06 -1.03 30.89
C TYR A 229 11.61 -1.40 30.60
N VAL A 230 11.34 -2.71 30.46
CA VAL A 230 10.00 -3.24 30.17
C VAL A 230 8.98 -2.82 31.24
N ALA A 231 9.41 -2.69 32.51
CA ALA A 231 8.54 -2.23 33.60
C ALA A 231 8.24 -0.71 33.57
N ASN A 232 9.14 0.09 32.99
CA ASN A 232 9.04 1.57 33.01
C ASN A 232 8.73 2.17 31.64
N ASN A 233 8.49 1.35 30.62
CA ASN A 233 8.18 1.76 29.26
C ASN A 233 9.18 2.77 28.64
N ILE A 234 10.48 2.50 28.75
CA ILE A 234 11.53 3.44 28.31
C ILE A 234 12.17 3.03 26.98
N VAL A 235 12.26 3.97 26.04
CA VAL A 235 12.95 3.81 24.75
C VAL A 235 14.45 4.10 24.91
N GLY A 236 15.26 3.10 24.58
CA GLY A 236 16.73 3.19 24.59
C GLY A 236 17.34 3.71 23.30
N ARG A 237 18.67 3.76 23.27
CA ARG A 237 19.45 4.21 22.11
C ARG A 237 19.18 3.36 20.86
N ASP A 238 19.22 2.03 20.97
CA ASP A 238 19.08 1.14 19.81
C ASP A 238 17.67 1.20 19.21
N ASP A 239 16.65 1.25 20.08
CA ASP A 239 15.27 1.43 19.65
C ASP A 239 15.03 2.80 19.04
N PHE A 240 15.64 3.86 19.59
CA PHE A 240 15.60 5.19 19.00
C PHE A 240 16.24 5.22 17.61
N LEU A 241 17.38 4.56 17.40
CA LEU A 241 18.02 4.47 16.09
C LEU A 241 17.14 3.72 15.08
N ARG A 242 16.44 2.66 15.51
CA ARG A 242 15.46 1.95 14.66
C ARG A 242 14.28 2.85 14.31
N LEU A 243 13.74 3.58 15.29
CA LEU A 243 12.64 4.53 15.10
C LEU A 243 13.04 5.63 14.11
N PHE A 244 14.24 6.21 14.28
CA PHE A 244 14.80 7.20 13.36
C PHE A 244 14.95 6.63 11.94
N GLY A 245 15.48 5.41 11.81
CA GLY A 245 15.60 4.71 10.53
C GLY A 245 14.26 4.48 9.84
N ASN A 246 13.22 4.10 10.59
CA ASN A 246 11.86 3.94 10.07
C ASN A 246 11.26 5.26 9.60
N PHE A 247 11.46 6.35 10.35
CA PHE A 247 11.04 7.69 9.91
C PHE A 247 11.76 8.15 8.65
N LEU A 248 13.08 7.94 8.57
CA LEU A 248 13.85 8.27 7.37
C LEU A 248 13.33 7.48 6.16
N PHE A 249 13.09 6.18 6.32
CA PHE A 249 12.51 5.35 5.28
C PHE A 249 11.13 5.84 4.85
N ALA A 250 10.22 6.10 5.79
CA ALA A 250 8.89 6.63 5.52
C ALA A 250 8.95 7.99 4.81
N PHE A 251 9.83 8.90 5.24
CA PHE A 251 10.03 10.20 4.60
C PHE A 251 10.50 10.05 3.15
N ILE A 252 11.48 9.18 2.88
CA ILE A 252 11.96 8.93 1.51
C ILE A 252 10.83 8.42 0.62
N VAL A 253 10.07 7.43 1.09
CA VAL A 253 8.92 6.87 0.35
C VAL A 253 7.88 7.95 0.07
N ILE A 254 7.45 8.71 1.09
CA ILE A 254 6.45 9.77 0.97
C ILE A 254 6.94 10.88 0.03
N CYS A 255 8.21 11.29 0.12
CA CYS A 255 8.80 12.33 -0.72
C CYS A 255 8.86 11.89 -2.19
N VAL A 256 9.29 10.66 -2.45
CA VAL A 256 9.31 10.08 -3.80
C VAL A 256 7.91 9.99 -4.38
N LEU A 257 6.93 9.49 -3.62
CA LEU A 257 5.54 9.43 -4.03
C LEU A 257 4.96 10.81 -4.30
N SER A 258 5.21 11.79 -3.42
CA SER A 258 4.76 13.17 -3.57
C SER A 258 5.31 13.81 -4.85
N TYR A 259 6.58 13.58 -5.17
CA TYR A 259 7.18 14.03 -6.44
C TYR A 259 6.43 13.46 -7.65
N PHE A 260 6.18 12.15 -7.67
CA PHE A 260 5.48 11.50 -8.78
C PHE A 260 4.02 11.93 -8.88
N ILE A 261 3.32 12.10 -7.77
CA ILE A 261 1.92 12.58 -7.72
C ILE A 261 1.82 13.99 -8.29
N VAL A 262 2.70 14.91 -7.87
CA VAL A 262 2.71 16.28 -8.37
C VAL A 262 3.00 16.32 -9.88
N LYS A 263 3.99 15.54 -10.35
CA LYS A 263 4.26 15.42 -11.78
C LYS A 263 3.14 14.75 -12.58
N GLY A 264 2.48 13.75 -12.00
CA GLY A 264 1.34 13.08 -12.62
C GLY A 264 0.14 14.01 -12.74
N ALA A 265 -0.14 14.82 -11.73
CA ALA A 265 -1.20 15.83 -11.76
C ALA A 265 -0.94 16.91 -12.84
N GLN A 266 0.32 17.31 -13.03
CA GLN A 266 0.70 18.22 -14.10
C GLN A 266 0.52 17.59 -15.48
N ALA A 267 0.98 16.35 -15.65
CA ALA A 267 0.79 15.60 -16.89
C ALA A 267 -0.69 15.44 -17.23
N PHE A 268 -1.53 15.16 -16.23
CA PHE A 268 -2.98 15.10 -16.37
C PHE A 268 -3.55 16.43 -16.89
N LYS A 269 -3.18 17.54 -16.24
CA LYS A 269 -3.62 18.88 -16.64
C LYS A 269 -3.14 19.29 -18.04
N ALA A 270 -1.94 18.86 -18.42
CA ALA A 270 -1.34 19.10 -19.73
C ALA A 270 -1.85 18.14 -20.82
N ASN A 271 -2.68 17.14 -20.47
CA ASN A 271 -3.10 16.06 -21.36
C ASN A 271 -1.89 15.29 -21.97
N GLU A 272 -0.82 15.17 -21.19
CA GLU A 272 0.42 14.48 -21.56
C GLU A 272 0.48 13.09 -20.92
N VAL A 273 1.03 12.12 -21.65
CA VAL A 273 1.27 10.77 -21.13
C VAL A 273 2.73 10.61 -20.74
N ASN A 274 2.97 10.14 -19.51
CA ASN A 274 4.29 9.79 -19.03
C ASN A 274 4.20 8.79 -17.87
N PHE A 275 5.36 8.29 -17.42
CA PHE A 275 5.45 7.38 -16.29
C PHE A 275 4.78 7.93 -15.01
N SER A 276 4.97 9.20 -14.69
CA SER A 276 4.41 9.83 -13.49
C SER A 276 2.88 9.82 -13.50
N LEU A 277 2.25 10.04 -14.66
CA LEU A 277 0.80 9.94 -14.81
C LEU A 277 0.30 8.50 -14.58
N ALA A 278 0.99 7.51 -15.16
CA ALA A 278 0.63 6.10 -14.99
C ALA A 278 0.75 5.66 -13.52
N LEU A 279 1.83 6.04 -12.83
CA LEU A 279 2.03 5.74 -11.41
C LEU A 279 0.99 6.43 -10.53
N THR A 280 0.71 7.71 -10.76
CA THR A 280 -0.31 8.46 -10.01
C THR A 280 -1.70 7.88 -10.22
N SER A 281 -2.02 7.49 -11.45
CA SER A 281 -3.31 6.84 -11.77
C SER A 281 -3.40 5.45 -11.15
N SER A 282 -2.29 4.70 -11.11
CA SER A 282 -2.23 3.40 -10.44
C SER A 282 -2.48 3.52 -8.93
N LEU A 283 -1.86 4.50 -8.27
CA LEU A 283 -2.10 4.78 -6.85
C LEU A 283 -3.56 5.18 -6.58
N LEU A 284 -4.12 6.07 -7.41
CA LEU A 284 -5.51 6.53 -7.27
C LEU A 284 -6.50 5.37 -7.47
N LEU A 285 -6.33 4.59 -8.54
CA LEU A 285 -7.18 3.42 -8.78
C LEU A 285 -6.99 2.36 -7.71
N ALA A 286 -5.78 2.17 -7.17
CA ALA A 286 -5.51 1.22 -6.11
C ALA A 286 -6.21 1.62 -4.81
N LEU A 287 -6.28 2.92 -4.49
CA LEU A 287 -7.09 3.43 -3.37
C LEU A 287 -8.58 3.13 -3.57
N ILE A 288 -9.11 3.42 -4.76
CA ILE A 288 -10.52 3.18 -5.09
C ILE A 288 -10.87 1.69 -5.02
N PHE A 289 -10.07 0.84 -5.68
CA PHE A 289 -10.30 -0.61 -5.68
C PHE A 289 -9.97 -1.28 -4.35
N ASN A 290 -9.08 -0.74 -3.54
CA ASN A 290 -8.91 -1.19 -2.16
C ASN A 290 -10.24 -1.09 -1.41
N TYR A 291 -10.92 0.06 -1.47
CA TYR A 291 -12.23 0.23 -0.85
C TYR A 291 -13.26 -0.76 -1.41
N PHE A 292 -13.43 -0.80 -2.73
CA PHE A 292 -14.45 -1.64 -3.35
C PHE A 292 -14.24 -3.14 -3.12
N ILE A 293 -13.00 -3.63 -3.18
CA ILE A 293 -12.68 -5.03 -2.89
C ILE A 293 -12.99 -5.34 -1.41
N GLN A 294 -12.64 -4.45 -0.48
CA GLN A 294 -12.97 -4.68 0.93
C GLN A 294 -14.49 -4.62 1.18
N ALA A 295 -15.19 -3.69 0.51
CA ALA A 295 -16.64 -3.56 0.62
C ALA A 295 -17.38 -4.79 0.06
N SER A 296 -16.82 -5.44 -0.95
CA SER A 296 -17.35 -6.69 -1.50
C SER A 296 -17.26 -7.88 -0.54
N MET A 297 -16.55 -7.75 0.58
CA MET A 297 -16.43 -8.78 1.62
C MET A 297 -17.04 -8.33 2.95
N LYS A 298 -18.05 -7.45 2.89
CA LYS A 298 -18.74 -6.94 4.07
C LYS A 298 -19.56 -8.05 4.73
N VAL A 299 -19.49 -8.14 6.06
CA VAL A 299 -20.37 -9.02 6.87
C VAL A 299 -20.91 -8.22 8.05
N GLU A 300 -22.17 -8.45 8.40
CA GLU A 300 -22.83 -7.90 9.60
C GLU A 300 -22.38 -8.62 10.89
N SER A 301 -21.06 -8.76 11.07
CA SER A 301 -20.46 -9.51 12.17
C SER A 301 -19.54 -8.61 13.01
N GLY A 302 -20.12 -7.64 13.72
CA GLY A 302 -19.40 -6.74 14.63
C GLY A 302 -18.27 -5.90 13.99
N PRO A 303 -17.66 -4.94 14.72
CA PRO A 303 -16.48 -4.24 14.21
C PRO A 303 -15.40 -5.26 13.84
N MET A 304 -14.67 -5.00 12.75
CA MET A 304 -13.45 -5.75 12.44
C MET A 304 -12.63 -5.80 13.72
N PHE A 305 -12.40 -6.99 14.28
CA PHE A 305 -11.61 -7.14 15.50
C PHE A 305 -10.32 -6.34 15.30
N TYR A 306 -10.15 -5.30 16.13
CA TYR A 306 -9.10 -4.28 16.11
C TYR A 306 -9.25 -3.15 15.07
N GLY A 307 -10.00 -2.10 15.46
CA GLY A 307 -10.17 -0.82 14.75
C GLY A 307 -8.91 0.03 14.54
N TYR A 308 -7.72 -0.58 14.53
CA TYR A 308 -6.42 0.09 14.34
C TYR A 308 -5.49 -0.66 13.36
N VAL A 309 -5.91 -1.85 12.86
CA VAL A 309 -5.15 -2.76 11.97
C VAL A 309 -5.19 -2.33 10.48
N VAL A 310 -5.95 -1.29 10.17
CA VAL A 310 -6.40 -1.02 8.80
C VAL A 310 -5.43 -0.16 7.98
N ALA A 311 -4.60 0.66 8.63
CA ALA A 311 -3.54 1.39 7.92
C ALA A 311 -2.57 0.42 7.23
N GLY A 312 -2.11 -0.62 7.94
CA GLY A 312 -1.26 -1.66 7.36
C GLY A 312 -1.97 -2.47 6.28
N MET A 313 -3.19 -2.94 6.54
CA MET A 313 -4.02 -3.71 5.59
C MET A 313 -4.19 -2.98 4.27
N SER A 314 -4.66 -1.73 4.35
CA SER A 314 -4.98 -0.95 3.18
C SER A 314 -3.72 -0.58 2.43
N LEU A 315 -2.65 -0.14 3.13
CA LEU A 315 -1.39 0.18 2.47
C LEU A 315 -0.77 -1.04 1.78
N PHE A 316 -0.88 -2.24 2.36
CA PHE A 316 -0.43 -3.47 1.72
C PHE A 316 -1.22 -3.78 0.45
N GLN A 317 -2.56 -3.75 0.52
CA GLN A 317 -3.43 -3.94 -0.65
C GLN A 317 -3.16 -2.88 -1.73
N ILE A 318 -3.07 -1.61 -1.34
CA ILE A 318 -2.77 -0.49 -2.25
C ILE A 318 -1.42 -0.71 -2.92
N LEU A 319 -0.39 -1.15 -2.18
CA LEU A 319 0.92 -1.46 -2.74
C LEU A 319 0.83 -2.57 -3.78
N VAL A 320 0.20 -3.71 -3.45
CA VAL A 320 0.07 -4.85 -4.37
C VAL A 320 -0.75 -4.46 -5.62
N LEU A 321 -1.89 -3.77 -5.44
CA LEU A 321 -2.71 -3.28 -6.55
C LEU A 321 -1.95 -2.26 -7.41
N THR A 322 -1.17 -1.37 -6.81
CA THR A 322 -0.34 -0.41 -7.56
C THR A 322 0.69 -1.13 -8.42
N LEU A 323 1.34 -2.18 -7.91
CA LEU A 323 2.28 -2.99 -8.70
C LEU A 323 1.58 -3.69 -9.87
N ILE A 324 0.40 -4.27 -9.64
CA ILE A 324 -0.40 -4.92 -10.68
C ILE A 324 -0.85 -3.90 -11.74
N PHE A 325 -1.36 -2.75 -11.34
CA PHE A 325 -1.82 -1.70 -12.26
C PHE A 325 -0.67 -1.12 -13.06
N MET A 326 0.49 -0.93 -12.45
CA MET A 326 1.70 -0.54 -13.16
C MET A 326 2.17 -1.60 -14.16
N ALA A 327 2.03 -2.89 -13.85
CA ALA A 327 2.30 -3.96 -14.81
C ALA A 327 1.33 -3.92 -16.00
N ILE A 328 0.06 -3.58 -15.78
CA ILE A 328 -0.94 -3.40 -16.85
C ILE A 328 -0.56 -2.18 -17.73
N TYR A 329 -0.21 -1.03 -17.13
CA TYR A 329 0.28 0.13 -17.89
C TYR A 329 1.55 -0.19 -18.68
N LEU A 330 2.45 -0.98 -18.10
CA LEU A 330 3.66 -1.45 -18.77
C LEU A 330 3.33 -2.35 -19.98
N LEU A 331 2.35 -3.24 -19.85
CA LEU A 331 1.95 -4.20 -20.90
C LEU A 331 1.30 -3.49 -22.09
N PHE A 332 0.28 -2.67 -21.87
CA PHE A 332 -0.45 -1.98 -22.94
C PHE A 332 0.29 -0.74 -23.48
N ASN A 333 1.05 -0.05 -22.62
CA ASN A 333 1.79 1.18 -22.93
C ASN A 333 0.96 2.30 -23.62
N ARG A 334 -0.36 2.29 -23.39
CA ARG A 334 -1.31 3.31 -23.85
C ARG A 334 -2.24 3.64 -22.71
N TYR A 335 -2.26 4.91 -22.29
CA TYR A 335 -2.89 5.32 -21.04
C TYR A 335 -4.37 4.96 -20.99
N MET A 336 -5.18 5.50 -21.90
CA MET A 336 -6.64 5.29 -21.91
C MET A 336 -7.04 3.81 -21.96
N ILE A 337 -6.33 3.01 -22.76
CA ILE A 337 -6.61 1.57 -22.90
C ILE A 337 -6.27 0.84 -21.60
N ALA A 338 -5.08 1.08 -21.04
CA ALA A 338 -4.66 0.46 -19.78
C ALA A 338 -5.61 0.83 -18.62
N THR A 339 -5.97 2.12 -18.49
CA THR A 339 -6.92 2.59 -17.48
C THR A 339 -8.28 1.91 -17.63
N ALA A 340 -8.80 1.80 -18.86
CA ALA A 340 -10.06 1.12 -19.12
C ALA A 340 -10.00 -0.38 -18.76
N VAL A 341 -8.92 -1.07 -19.13
CA VAL A 341 -8.71 -2.47 -18.77
C VAL A 341 -8.67 -2.65 -17.25
N ILE A 342 -7.95 -1.78 -16.52
CA ILE A 342 -7.93 -1.83 -15.04
C ILE A 342 -9.34 -1.69 -14.48
N ILE A 343 -10.09 -0.67 -14.92
CA ILE A 343 -11.44 -0.41 -14.41
C ILE A 343 -12.39 -1.57 -14.73
N LEU A 344 -12.36 -2.10 -15.96
CA LEU A 344 -13.23 -3.20 -16.37
C LEU A 344 -12.91 -4.50 -15.63
N VAL A 345 -11.64 -4.88 -15.55
CA VAL A 345 -11.21 -6.13 -14.91
C VAL A 345 -11.47 -6.06 -13.40
N PHE A 346 -11.01 -5.01 -12.72
CA PHE A 346 -11.14 -4.91 -11.28
C PHE A 346 -12.57 -4.53 -10.85
N GLY A 347 -13.32 -3.80 -11.67
CA GLY A 347 -14.75 -3.56 -11.46
C GLY A 347 -15.57 -4.85 -11.56
N SER A 348 -15.36 -5.64 -12.61
CA SER A 348 -16.02 -6.94 -12.76
C SER A 348 -15.63 -7.90 -11.65
N PHE A 349 -14.34 -7.91 -11.27
CA PHE A 349 -13.84 -8.68 -10.15
C PHE A 349 -14.54 -8.30 -8.84
N THR A 350 -14.63 -7.01 -8.51
CA THR A 350 -15.33 -6.55 -7.29
C THR A 350 -16.77 -7.03 -7.25
N VAL A 351 -17.51 -6.89 -8.35
CA VAL A 351 -18.91 -7.33 -8.42
C VAL A 351 -19.03 -8.84 -8.26
N GLY A 352 -18.22 -9.61 -9.00
CA GLY A 352 -18.20 -11.07 -8.89
C GLY A 352 -17.80 -11.55 -7.50
N ASN A 353 -16.83 -10.88 -6.87
CA ASN A 353 -16.42 -11.16 -5.50
C ASN A 353 -17.56 -10.87 -4.51
N ALA A 354 -18.30 -9.78 -4.68
CA ALA A 354 -19.45 -9.45 -3.83
C ALA A 354 -20.55 -10.52 -3.89
N ILE A 355 -20.91 -10.95 -5.10
CA ILE A 355 -21.91 -12.00 -5.31
C ILE A 355 -21.44 -13.32 -4.70
N LYS A 356 -20.19 -13.73 -4.98
CA LYS A 356 -19.67 -14.97 -4.41
C LYS A 356 -19.64 -14.92 -2.89
N PHE A 357 -19.21 -13.80 -2.33
CA PHE A 357 -19.09 -13.63 -0.90
C PHE A 357 -20.45 -13.59 -0.21
N SER A 358 -21.51 -13.04 -0.83
CA SER A 358 -22.87 -13.11 -0.26
C SER A 358 -23.36 -14.55 -0.13
N GLU A 359 -23.12 -15.38 -1.15
CA GLU A 359 -23.62 -16.75 -1.20
C GLU A 359 -22.78 -17.74 -0.36
N ARG A 360 -21.47 -17.53 -0.28
CA ARG A 360 -20.54 -18.53 0.27
C ARG A 360 -19.69 -18.04 1.44
N GLN A 361 -19.71 -16.74 1.74
CA GLN A 361 -18.80 -16.12 2.71
C GLN A 361 -17.31 -16.39 2.38
N GLU A 362 -17.01 -16.62 1.10
CA GLU A 362 -15.71 -17.00 0.59
C GLU A 362 -15.30 -16.04 -0.53
N PRO A 363 -14.15 -15.35 -0.44
CA PRO A 363 -13.70 -14.46 -1.49
C PRO A 363 -13.22 -15.26 -2.69
N VAL A 364 -13.01 -14.57 -3.81
CA VAL A 364 -12.43 -15.16 -5.02
C VAL A 364 -10.94 -15.44 -4.80
N TYR A 365 -10.55 -16.69 -5.02
CA TYR A 365 -9.18 -17.18 -4.83
C TYR A 365 -8.39 -17.22 -6.14
N VAL A 366 -7.06 -17.19 -6.04
CA VAL A 366 -6.19 -17.29 -7.22
C VAL A 366 -6.35 -18.64 -7.91
N SER A 367 -6.53 -19.72 -7.13
CA SER A 367 -6.76 -21.08 -7.67
C SER A 367 -8.00 -21.14 -8.57
N GLU A 368 -8.97 -20.26 -8.37
CA GLU A 368 -10.21 -20.23 -9.16
C GLU A 368 -10.02 -19.60 -10.53
N LEU A 369 -8.93 -18.88 -10.78
CA LEU A 369 -8.59 -18.41 -12.13
C LEU A 369 -8.37 -19.57 -13.11
N SER A 370 -8.08 -20.78 -12.61
CA SER A 370 -8.03 -21.99 -13.44
C SER A 370 -9.37 -22.30 -14.13
N TRP A 371 -10.50 -21.88 -13.56
CA TRP A 371 -11.82 -22.06 -14.17
C TRP A 371 -11.99 -21.24 -15.44
N LEU A 372 -11.27 -20.11 -15.57
CA LEU A 372 -11.28 -19.31 -16.80
C LEU A 372 -10.72 -20.08 -18.00
N MET A 373 -9.94 -21.14 -17.77
CA MET A 373 -9.47 -22.03 -18.85
C MET A 373 -10.57 -22.97 -19.36
N ASN A 374 -11.66 -23.15 -18.60
CA ASN A 374 -12.80 -24.03 -18.93
C ASN A 374 -14.07 -23.22 -19.24
N LEU A 375 -13.97 -22.29 -20.20
CA LEU A 375 -15.05 -21.36 -20.57
C LEU A 375 -16.38 -22.06 -20.94
N LYS A 376 -16.33 -23.23 -21.58
CA LYS A 376 -17.54 -23.99 -21.94
C LYS A 376 -18.35 -24.38 -20.71
N SER A 377 -17.68 -24.83 -19.65
CA SER A 377 -18.32 -25.18 -18.39
C SER A 377 -18.92 -23.93 -17.74
N LEU A 378 -18.15 -22.84 -17.64
CA LEU A 378 -18.62 -21.57 -17.07
C LEU A 378 -19.86 -21.01 -17.80
N LEU A 379 -19.85 -21.01 -19.13
CA LEU A 379 -20.96 -20.49 -19.93
C LEU A 379 -22.20 -21.38 -19.87
N SER A 380 -22.07 -22.67 -19.52
CA SER A 380 -23.23 -23.57 -19.37
C SER A 380 -24.13 -23.22 -18.19
N PHE A 381 -23.62 -22.44 -17.23
CA PHE A 381 -24.37 -21.99 -16.05
C PHE A 381 -25.14 -20.67 -16.25
N VAL A 382 -24.99 -20.00 -17.40
CA VAL A 382 -25.51 -18.64 -17.62
C VAL A 382 -26.37 -18.60 -18.89
N ASP A 383 -27.52 -17.91 -18.82
CA ASP A 383 -28.38 -17.69 -19.98
C ASP A 383 -27.61 -16.97 -21.11
N LEU A 384 -27.62 -17.56 -22.30
CA LEU A 384 -26.95 -17.03 -23.49
C LEU A 384 -27.38 -15.61 -23.83
N LYS A 385 -28.63 -15.22 -23.51
CA LYS A 385 -29.13 -13.85 -23.68
C LYS A 385 -28.36 -12.85 -22.82
N LEU A 386 -28.10 -13.19 -21.56
CA LEU A 386 -27.32 -12.34 -20.65
C LEU A 386 -25.88 -12.21 -21.13
N VAL A 387 -25.29 -13.29 -21.64
CA VAL A 387 -23.95 -13.28 -22.25
C VAL A 387 -23.92 -12.34 -23.46
N ALA A 388 -24.93 -12.38 -24.34
CA ALA A 388 -25.01 -11.50 -25.50
C ALA A 388 -25.17 -10.01 -25.11
N VAL A 389 -25.99 -9.71 -24.10
CA VAL A 389 -26.13 -8.35 -23.57
C VAL A 389 -24.80 -7.85 -22.99
N ALA A 390 -24.14 -8.66 -22.17
CA ALA A 390 -22.83 -8.32 -21.58
C ALA A 390 -21.77 -8.08 -22.66
N ALA A 391 -21.73 -8.93 -23.70
CA ALA A 391 -20.82 -8.76 -24.84
C ALA A 391 -21.10 -7.46 -25.61
N THR A 392 -22.37 -7.09 -25.80
CA THR A 392 -22.78 -5.84 -26.46
C THR A 392 -22.35 -4.62 -25.65
N VAL A 393 -22.59 -4.62 -24.34
CA VAL A 393 -22.14 -3.54 -23.43
C VAL A 393 -20.62 -3.41 -23.46
N LEU A 394 -19.89 -4.52 -23.43
CA LEU A 394 -18.43 -4.53 -23.53
C LEU A 394 -17.95 -3.91 -24.85
N LEU A 395 -18.59 -4.26 -25.98
CA LEU A 395 -18.26 -3.71 -27.30
C LEU A 395 -18.46 -2.19 -27.34
N VAL A 396 -19.58 -1.69 -26.79
CA VAL A 396 -19.85 -0.24 -26.69
C VAL A 396 -18.77 0.45 -25.85
N LEU A 397 -18.41 -0.11 -24.70
CA LEU A 397 -17.37 0.44 -23.83
C LEU A 397 -16.00 0.46 -24.51
N VAL A 398 -15.62 -0.62 -25.21
CA VAL A 398 -14.38 -0.69 -25.98
C VAL A 398 -14.36 0.39 -27.08
N THR A 399 -15.47 0.55 -27.81
CA THR A 399 -15.60 1.56 -28.87
C THR A 399 -15.45 2.96 -28.29
N LEU A 400 -16.11 3.25 -27.17
CA LEU A 400 -16.01 4.53 -26.47
C LEU A 400 -14.56 4.82 -26.03
N VAL A 401 -13.87 3.83 -25.45
CA VAL A 401 -12.46 3.98 -25.04
C VAL A 401 -11.55 4.28 -26.23
N ILE A 402 -11.76 3.59 -27.36
CA ILE A 402 -11.03 3.86 -28.60
C ILE A 402 -11.27 5.31 -29.05
N LEU A 403 -12.51 5.78 -29.06
CA LEU A 403 -12.84 7.15 -29.45
C LEU A 403 -12.21 8.19 -28.51
N LEU A 404 -12.30 7.98 -27.20
CA LEU A 404 -11.68 8.86 -26.21
C LEU A 404 -10.16 8.88 -26.32
N SER A 405 -9.52 7.74 -26.60
CA SER A 405 -8.07 7.63 -26.80
C SER A 405 -7.55 8.41 -28.01
N ARG A 406 -8.42 8.73 -28.98
CA ARG A 406 -8.06 9.59 -30.12
C ARG A 406 -8.02 11.07 -29.73
N LYS A 407 -8.67 11.48 -28.63
CA LYS A 407 -8.76 12.88 -28.17
C LYS A 407 -7.87 13.16 -26.97
N PHE A 408 -7.90 12.28 -25.96
CA PHE A 408 -7.20 12.45 -24.68
C PHE A 408 -6.02 11.50 -24.56
N PHE A 409 -4.96 11.96 -23.90
CA PHE A 409 -3.79 11.17 -23.51
C PHE A 409 -3.21 10.34 -24.66
N LYS A 410 -2.91 11.02 -25.77
CA LYS A 410 -2.42 10.39 -26.99
C LYS A 410 -0.97 9.94 -26.84
N GLY A 411 -0.61 8.86 -27.53
CA GLY A 411 0.77 8.38 -27.62
C GLY A 411 1.11 7.24 -26.66
N LYS A 412 2.41 6.93 -26.59
CA LYS A 412 2.95 5.88 -25.72
C LYS A 412 3.34 6.49 -24.38
N ILE A 413 3.06 5.80 -23.28
CA ILE A 413 3.39 6.26 -21.93
C ILE A 413 4.91 6.25 -21.70
N MET A 414 5.56 5.20 -22.20
CA MET A 414 6.98 4.91 -21.96
C MET A 414 7.67 4.48 -23.26
N SER A 415 8.90 4.96 -23.44
CA SER A 415 9.85 4.43 -24.43
C SER A 415 10.31 3.02 -24.06
N TRP A 416 10.94 2.29 -24.98
CA TRP A 416 11.44 0.94 -24.72
C TRP A 416 12.42 0.86 -23.54
N LYS A 417 13.31 1.86 -23.42
CA LYS A 417 14.26 1.96 -22.31
C LYS A 417 13.54 2.17 -20.98
N GLU A 418 12.57 3.07 -20.93
CA GLU A 418 11.76 3.33 -19.73
C GLU A 418 10.91 2.11 -19.33
N ARG A 419 10.40 1.35 -20.31
CA ARG A 419 9.70 0.08 -20.05
C ARG A 419 10.64 -0.95 -19.40
N GLY A 420 11.85 -1.11 -19.93
CA GLY A 420 12.85 -2.01 -19.34
C GLY A 420 13.17 -1.64 -17.89
N TRP A 421 13.45 -0.37 -17.62
CA TRP A 421 13.69 0.12 -16.26
C TRP A 421 12.47 -0.05 -15.35
N THR A 422 11.27 0.22 -15.85
CA THR A 422 10.03 0.04 -15.07
C THR A 422 9.81 -1.43 -14.71
N ALA A 423 10.06 -2.36 -15.64
CA ALA A 423 9.99 -3.80 -15.37
C ALA A 423 10.97 -4.21 -14.26
N ILE A 424 12.21 -3.75 -14.33
CA ILE A 424 13.23 -4.01 -13.29
C ILE A 424 12.77 -3.46 -11.94
N ILE A 425 12.26 -2.22 -11.90
CA ILE A 425 11.76 -1.60 -10.66
C ILE A 425 10.59 -2.43 -10.08
N LEU A 426 9.64 -2.87 -10.91
CA LEU A 426 8.53 -3.71 -10.45
C LEU A 426 9.03 -5.03 -9.86
N ILE A 427 10.00 -5.68 -10.49
CA ILE A 427 10.62 -6.91 -9.99
C ILE A 427 11.33 -6.65 -8.65
N VAL A 428 12.12 -5.57 -8.56
CA VAL A 428 12.85 -5.21 -7.33
C VAL A 428 11.88 -4.90 -6.18
N LEU A 429 10.77 -4.21 -6.44
CA LEU A 429 9.75 -3.91 -5.43
C LEU A 429 8.94 -5.16 -5.03
N ALA A 430 8.66 -6.07 -5.98
CA ALA A 430 7.95 -7.30 -5.71
C ALA A 430 8.83 -8.36 -5.01
N PHE A 431 10.15 -8.32 -5.21
CA PHE A 431 11.07 -9.34 -4.71
C PHE A 431 10.98 -9.55 -3.18
N PRO A 432 11.03 -8.52 -2.32
CA PRO A 432 10.87 -8.71 -0.88
C PRO A 432 9.52 -9.31 -0.50
N LEU A 433 8.44 -8.98 -1.21
CA LEU A 433 7.12 -9.58 -0.99
C LEU A 433 7.20 -11.09 -1.27
N VAL A 434 7.68 -11.47 -2.46
CA VAL A 434 7.80 -12.87 -2.86
C VAL A 434 8.66 -13.67 -1.88
N GLN A 435 9.84 -13.16 -1.50
CA GLN A 435 10.75 -13.87 -0.59
C GLN A 435 10.15 -14.03 0.81
N ASN A 436 9.49 -13.00 1.33
CA ASN A 436 8.88 -13.06 2.67
C ASN A 436 7.70 -14.06 2.73
N PHE A 437 6.88 -14.15 1.68
CA PHE A 437 5.80 -15.13 1.63
C PHE A 437 6.27 -16.54 1.27
N ARG A 438 7.36 -16.72 0.51
CA ARG A 438 7.99 -18.04 0.29
C ARG A 438 8.56 -18.62 1.58
N ASN A 439 9.20 -17.78 2.38
CA ASN A 439 9.79 -18.14 3.67
C ASN A 439 8.85 -17.79 4.83
N PHE A 440 7.54 -17.92 4.63
CA PHE A 440 6.55 -17.52 5.62
C PHE A 440 6.69 -18.26 6.95
N THR A 441 7.07 -19.53 6.90
CA THR A 441 7.30 -20.42 8.06
C THR A 441 8.73 -20.39 8.58
N SER A 442 9.65 -19.66 7.93
CA SER A 442 11.07 -19.56 8.32
C SER A 442 11.48 -18.09 8.48
N PRO A 443 11.18 -17.46 9.64
CA PRO A 443 11.40 -16.02 9.86
C PRO A 443 12.85 -15.53 9.74
N ASP A 444 13.81 -16.44 9.92
CA ASP A 444 15.25 -16.27 9.76
C ASP A 444 15.67 -16.07 8.28
N LYS A 445 14.91 -16.65 7.34
CA LYS A 445 15.14 -16.55 5.89
C LYS A 445 14.37 -15.40 5.23
N GLN A 446 13.65 -14.59 6.01
CA GLN A 446 12.88 -13.45 5.51
C GLN A 446 13.78 -12.21 5.31
N ILE A 447 13.50 -11.43 4.27
CA ILE A 447 14.21 -10.18 4.00
C ILE A 447 13.63 -9.09 4.91
N ASN A 448 14.51 -8.41 5.65
CA ASN A 448 14.11 -7.30 6.51
C ASN A 448 13.92 -6.00 5.72
N VAL A 449 12.67 -5.63 5.45
CA VAL A 449 12.27 -4.34 4.89
C VAL A 449 11.52 -3.57 5.97
N PRO A 450 11.96 -2.34 6.33
CA PRO A 450 11.26 -1.50 7.29
C PRO A 450 9.77 -1.40 6.99
N ILE A 451 8.92 -1.41 8.02
CA ILE A 451 7.45 -1.36 7.96
C ILE A 451 6.81 -2.60 7.31
N LEU A 452 7.25 -3.04 6.13
CA LEU A 452 6.66 -4.16 5.39
C LEU A 452 6.90 -5.51 6.07
N THR A 453 8.13 -5.80 6.50
CA THR A 453 8.43 -7.08 7.17
C THR A 453 7.80 -7.13 8.56
N GLN A 454 7.70 -5.98 9.24
CA GLN A 454 6.88 -5.86 10.45
C GLN A 454 5.42 -6.19 10.14
N TYR A 455 4.90 -5.69 9.01
CA TYR A 455 3.53 -6.00 8.59
C TYR A 455 3.30 -7.51 8.35
N ILE A 456 4.28 -8.18 7.76
CA ILE A 456 4.16 -9.61 7.46
C ILE A 456 4.31 -10.47 8.72
N LYS A 457 5.23 -10.13 9.63
CA LYS A 457 5.58 -10.94 10.82
C LYS A 457 4.56 -10.85 11.96
N VAL A 458 3.92 -9.71 12.13
CA VAL A 458 3.12 -9.40 13.32
C VAL A 458 1.66 -9.90 13.04
N SER A 459 0.93 -10.40 14.08
CA SER A 459 -0.44 -11.02 14.11
C SER A 459 -0.77 -12.13 13.13
N ASN A 460 0.22 -12.93 12.79
CA ASN A 460 -0.03 -14.22 12.19
C ASN A 460 -0.53 -15.27 13.19
N GLY A 461 -0.28 -15.10 14.50
CA GLY A 461 -0.61 -16.09 15.53
C GLY A 461 -2.10 -16.43 15.62
N ASP A 462 -2.96 -15.42 15.84
CA ASP A 462 -4.39 -15.65 16.11
C ASP A 462 -5.31 -15.53 14.88
N ILE A 463 -4.83 -15.04 13.74
CA ILE A 463 -5.69 -14.77 12.57
C ILE A 463 -5.54 -15.86 11.50
N LEU A 464 -4.35 -16.47 11.37
CA LEU A 464 -4.11 -17.43 10.28
C LEU A 464 -4.88 -18.74 10.44
N TRP A 465 -5.20 -19.14 11.67
CA TRP A 465 -6.01 -20.33 11.94
C TRP A 465 -7.51 -20.10 11.71
N LYS A 466 -7.97 -18.84 11.66
CA LYS A 466 -9.38 -18.47 11.48
C LYS A 466 -9.88 -18.65 10.03
N GLY A 467 -9.03 -19.14 9.13
CA GLY A 467 -9.38 -19.37 7.73
C GLY A 467 -9.26 -18.13 6.84
N SER A 468 -9.25 -18.39 5.53
CA SER A 468 -8.98 -17.39 4.50
C SER A 468 -9.96 -16.22 4.44
N PRO A 469 -11.29 -16.37 4.64
CA PRO A 469 -12.20 -15.23 4.68
C PRO A 469 -11.88 -14.24 5.80
N ASN A 470 -11.54 -14.74 6.98
CA ASN A 470 -11.13 -13.91 8.11
C ASN A 470 -9.81 -13.19 7.84
N ILE A 471 -8.84 -13.86 7.20
CA ILE A 471 -7.57 -13.24 6.80
C ILE A 471 -7.80 -12.18 5.72
N ALA A 472 -8.65 -12.44 4.73
CA ALA A 472 -8.95 -11.49 3.65
C ALA A 472 -9.55 -10.19 4.20
N ARG A 473 -10.44 -10.31 5.20
CA ARG A 473 -11.04 -9.16 5.88
C ARG A 473 -10.09 -8.49 6.87
N ALA A 474 -9.32 -9.25 7.65
CA ALA A 474 -8.46 -8.69 8.71
C ALA A 474 -7.07 -8.23 8.25
N LYS A 475 -6.57 -8.72 7.10
CA LYS A 475 -5.30 -8.28 6.50
C LYS A 475 -5.45 -7.69 5.12
N SER A 476 -6.07 -8.41 4.19
CA SER A 476 -6.52 -7.95 2.86
C SER A 476 -6.63 -9.14 1.91
N LEU A 477 -7.44 -9.00 0.86
CA LEU A 477 -7.56 -10.07 -0.13
C LEU A 477 -6.24 -10.31 -0.89
N SER A 478 -5.47 -9.26 -1.19
CA SER A 478 -4.14 -9.39 -1.79
C SER A 478 -3.16 -10.13 -0.88
N TYR A 479 -3.27 -9.99 0.45
CA TYR A 479 -2.46 -10.78 1.38
C TYR A 479 -2.73 -12.28 1.20
N VAL A 480 -4.01 -12.67 1.10
CA VAL A 480 -4.41 -14.06 0.83
C VAL A 480 -3.88 -14.52 -0.53
N TRP A 481 -4.01 -13.70 -1.56
CA TRP A 481 -3.50 -14.04 -2.90
C TRP A 481 -1.99 -14.22 -2.95
N VAL A 482 -1.22 -13.28 -2.40
CA VAL A 482 0.25 -13.37 -2.36
C VAL A 482 0.67 -14.59 -1.52
N LYS A 483 -0.03 -14.89 -0.42
CA LYS A 483 0.19 -16.10 0.37
C LYS A 483 -0.11 -17.38 -0.42
N GLN A 484 -1.19 -17.42 -1.21
CA GLN A 484 -1.54 -18.59 -2.02
C GLN A 484 -0.58 -18.80 -3.20
N ILE A 485 -0.12 -17.72 -3.83
CA ILE A 485 0.79 -17.79 -4.99
C ILE A 485 2.21 -18.20 -4.56
N PHE A 486 2.70 -17.63 -3.45
CA PHE A 486 4.11 -17.76 -3.06
C PHE A 486 4.35 -18.57 -1.80
N GLY A 487 3.33 -18.75 -0.96
CA GLY A 487 3.43 -19.53 0.26
C GLY A 487 3.57 -21.03 -0.01
N LYS A 488 4.33 -21.71 0.85
CA LYS A 488 4.41 -23.16 0.86
C LYS A 488 3.28 -23.72 1.72
N ALA A 489 2.49 -24.62 1.14
CA ALA A 489 1.49 -25.39 1.91
C ALA A 489 2.15 -26.53 2.70
N MET A 490 3.18 -27.14 2.12
CA MET A 490 3.96 -28.25 2.68
C MET A 490 5.39 -28.14 2.15
N ASP A 491 6.36 -28.62 2.93
CA ASP A 491 7.72 -28.81 2.42
C ASP A 491 7.76 -29.92 1.37
N GLU A 492 8.55 -29.72 0.32
CA GLU A 492 8.75 -30.72 -0.71
C GLU A 492 9.45 -31.95 -0.11
N PRO A 493 8.88 -33.16 -0.21
CA PRO A 493 9.51 -34.37 0.32
C PRO A 493 10.88 -34.61 -0.32
N GLU A 494 11.82 -35.11 0.47
CA GLU A 494 13.15 -35.45 -0.04
C GLU A 494 13.07 -36.51 -1.14
N GLY A 495 13.75 -36.27 -2.26
CA GLY A 495 13.73 -37.17 -3.42
C GLY A 495 12.44 -37.14 -4.25
N TYR A 496 11.56 -36.14 -4.05
CA TYR A 496 10.38 -35.95 -4.89
C TYR A 496 10.80 -35.80 -6.37
N SER A 497 10.29 -36.70 -7.20
CA SER A 497 10.52 -36.69 -8.64
C SER A 497 9.40 -37.46 -9.34
N GLN A 498 9.22 -37.20 -10.63
CA GLN A 498 8.25 -37.94 -11.44
C GLN A 498 8.52 -39.45 -11.40
N ALA A 499 9.79 -39.86 -11.44
CA ALA A 499 10.19 -41.26 -11.33
C ALA A 499 9.81 -41.86 -9.97
N LYS A 500 10.01 -41.12 -8.86
CA LYS A 500 9.63 -41.60 -7.52
C LYS A 500 8.12 -41.74 -7.36
N ILE A 501 7.34 -40.84 -7.95
CA ILE A 501 5.88 -40.96 -7.98
C ILE A 501 5.43 -42.18 -8.77
N GLN A 502 6.05 -42.45 -9.93
CA GLN A 502 5.75 -43.66 -10.71
C GLN A 502 6.09 -44.94 -9.93
N GLU A 503 7.22 -44.97 -9.21
CA GLU A 503 7.57 -46.08 -8.32
C GLU A 503 6.53 -46.30 -7.21
N ILE A 504 6.08 -45.22 -6.57
CA ILE A 504 5.02 -45.28 -5.53
C ILE A 504 3.71 -45.81 -6.12
N VAL A 505 3.31 -45.31 -7.29
CA VAL A 505 2.10 -45.78 -7.99
C VAL A 505 2.21 -47.26 -8.31
N GLN A 506 3.35 -47.73 -8.82
CA GLN A 506 3.55 -49.15 -9.12
C GLN A 506 3.48 -50.00 -7.86
N LYS A 507 4.22 -49.60 -6.80
CA LYS A 507 4.24 -50.32 -5.52
C LYS A 507 2.83 -50.54 -4.97
N TYR A 508 2.01 -49.49 -4.92
CA TYR A 508 0.66 -49.59 -4.37
C TYR A 508 -0.33 -50.25 -5.34
N SER A 509 -0.08 -50.24 -6.65
CA SER A 509 -0.86 -51.02 -7.62
C SER A 509 -0.63 -52.52 -7.40
N ASP A 510 0.64 -52.95 -7.27
CA ASP A 510 1.00 -54.35 -6.99
C ASP A 510 0.45 -54.81 -5.63
N GLU A 511 0.52 -53.94 -4.62
CA GLU A 511 -0.02 -54.22 -3.28
C GLU A 511 -1.55 -54.31 -3.31
N ALA A 512 -2.22 -53.43 -4.04
CA ALA A 512 -3.66 -53.48 -4.24
C ALA A 512 -4.09 -54.79 -4.92
N GLU A 513 -3.40 -55.24 -5.97
CA GLU A 513 -3.67 -56.54 -6.61
C GLU A 513 -3.53 -57.70 -5.62
N LYS A 514 -2.48 -57.71 -4.80
CA LYS A 514 -2.27 -58.74 -3.77
C LYS A 514 -3.39 -58.76 -2.73
N ILE A 515 -3.77 -57.60 -2.20
CA ILE A 515 -4.83 -57.46 -1.20
C ILE A 515 -6.18 -57.89 -1.80
N ASN A 516 -6.45 -57.49 -3.04
CA ASN A 516 -7.73 -57.73 -3.70
C ASN A 516 -7.95 -59.21 -4.07
N LYS A 517 -6.90 -60.04 -4.19
CA LYS A 517 -7.04 -61.50 -4.35
C LYS A 517 -7.89 -62.14 -3.24
N ASN A 518 -7.82 -61.59 -2.03
CA ASN A 518 -8.53 -62.11 -0.86
C ASN A 518 -9.81 -61.31 -0.54
N ARG A 519 -10.23 -60.39 -1.41
CA ARG A 519 -11.48 -59.63 -1.24
C ARG A 519 -12.53 -60.11 -2.22
N SER A 520 -13.67 -60.55 -1.69
CA SER A 520 -14.77 -61.11 -2.47
C SER A 520 -15.84 -60.09 -2.88
N SER A 521 -15.81 -58.88 -2.32
CA SER A 521 -16.83 -57.85 -2.54
C SER A 521 -16.25 -56.61 -3.20
N GLN A 522 -17.03 -56.01 -4.09
CA GLN A 522 -16.73 -54.70 -4.68
C GLN A 522 -17.44 -53.61 -3.89
N ILE A 523 -16.76 -52.49 -3.67
CA ILE A 523 -17.35 -51.35 -2.96
C ILE A 523 -18.48 -50.70 -3.78
N THR A 524 -18.46 -50.84 -5.11
CA THR A 524 -19.48 -50.34 -6.03
C THR A 524 -20.84 -51.05 -5.87
N ASP A 525 -20.84 -52.25 -5.30
CA ASP A 525 -22.05 -53.06 -5.10
C ASP A 525 -22.72 -52.74 -3.75
N GLN A 526 -22.16 -51.80 -2.98
CA GLN A 526 -22.61 -51.45 -1.64
C GLN A 526 -23.00 -49.98 -1.60
N THR A 527 -24.14 -49.68 -0.97
CA THR A 527 -24.43 -48.30 -0.56
C THR A 527 -23.67 -48.00 0.72
N VAL A 528 -22.65 -47.16 0.60
CA VAL A 528 -21.80 -46.77 1.72
C VAL A 528 -22.28 -45.43 2.28
N ILE A 529 -22.73 -45.42 3.54
CA ILE A 529 -23.20 -44.21 4.22
C ILE A 529 -22.13 -43.77 5.21
N TYR A 530 -21.40 -42.69 4.90
CA TYR A 530 -20.47 -42.05 5.83
C TYR A 530 -21.25 -41.07 6.70
N LEU A 531 -21.31 -41.34 8.01
CA LEU A 531 -21.95 -40.45 8.99
C LEU A 531 -20.89 -39.78 9.86
N LEU A 532 -20.55 -38.53 9.53
CA LEU A 532 -19.75 -37.66 10.41
C LEU A 532 -20.69 -37.07 11.47
N SER A 533 -20.55 -37.52 12.71
CA SER A 533 -21.29 -36.94 13.84
C SER A 533 -20.45 -35.84 14.48
N GLU A 534 -20.76 -34.60 14.13
CA GLU A 534 -20.02 -33.41 14.58
C GLU A 534 -19.89 -33.38 16.12
N SER A 535 -18.67 -33.15 16.60
CA SER A 535 -18.34 -33.05 18.03
C SER A 535 -18.74 -34.24 18.93
N LEU A 536 -19.12 -35.40 18.38
CA LEU A 536 -19.49 -36.57 19.17
C LEU A 536 -18.26 -37.21 19.81
N SER A 537 -18.20 -37.15 21.15
CA SER A 537 -17.21 -37.84 21.97
C SER A 537 -17.89 -38.50 23.16
N ASN A 538 -17.33 -39.61 23.66
CA ASN A 538 -17.87 -40.30 24.82
C ASN A 538 -17.56 -39.51 26.10
N PRO A 539 -18.55 -38.84 26.73
CA PRO A 539 -18.28 -37.95 27.86
C PRO A 539 -17.86 -38.71 29.11
N ASN A 540 -18.16 -40.02 29.21
CA ASN A 540 -17.67 -40.88 30.30
C ASN A 540 -16.14 -41.07 30.28
N ARG A 541 -15.45 -40.64 29.22
CA ARG A 541 -13.98 -40.63 29.15
C ARG A 541 -13.36 -39.37 29.76
N VAL A 542 -14.18 -38.38 30.14
CA VAL A 542 -13.71 -37.12 30.74
C VAL A 542 -13.61 -37.32 32.26
N GLN A 543 -12.38 -37.31 32.77
CA GLN A 543 -12.14 -37.44 34.21
C GLN A 543 -12.74 -36.26 34.98
N GLY A 544 -13.43 -36.53 36.09
CA GLY A 544 -14.08 -35.50 36.92
C GLY A 544 -15.48 -35.10 36.47
N ALA A 545 -15.95 -35.57 35.31
CA ALA A 545 -17.34 -35.39 34.90
C ALA A 545 -18.20 -36.56 35.39
N THR A 546 -19.19 -36.29 36.23
CA THR A 546 -20.22 -37.25 36.63
C THR A 546 -21.51 -36.96 35.88
N LEU A 547 -22.02 -37.96 35.18
CA LEU A 547 -23.29 -37.86 34.46
C LEU A 547 -24.33 -38.70 35.20
N SER A 548 -25.57 -38.19 35.26
CA SER A 548 -26.70 -38.95 35.82
C SER A 548 -27.02 -40.19 34.99
N GLU A 549 -26.79 -40.15 33.67
CA GLU A 549 -27.01 -41.25 32.76
C GLU A 549 -26.02 -41.20 31.58
N ASN A 550 -25.66 -42.35 31.01
CA ASN A 550 -24.85 -42.42 29.81
C ASN A 550 -25.66 -42.02 28.56
N PRO A 551 -25.34 -40.90 27.88
CA PRO A 551 -26.12 -40.42 26.73
C PRO A 551 -25.84 -41.20 25.44
N LEU A 552 -24.80 -42.04 25.38
CA LEU A 552 -24.39 -42.76 24.17
C LEU A 552 -24.72 -44.27 24.20
N LYS A 553 -25.68 -44.69 25.03
CA LYS A 553 -26.04 -46.11 25.23
C LYS A 553 -26.26 -46.87 23.92
N ILE A 554 -27.01 -46.30 22.97
CA ILE A 554 -27.30 -46.94 21.68
C ILE A 554 -26.04 -47.08 20.83
N LEU A 555 -25.23 -46.02 20.73
CA LEU A 555 -23.99 -46.04 19.97
C LEU A 555 -22.95 -47.01 20.55
N MET A 556 -22.92 -47.19 21.87
CA MET A 556 -22.08 -48.19 22.51
C MET A 556 -22.52 -49.63 22.19
N LYS A 557 -23.83 -49.87 22.04
CA LYS A 557 -24.35 -51.18 21.60
C LYS A 557 -24.04 -51.47 20.14
N LEU A 558 -24.05 -50.43 19.30
CA LEU A 558 -23.74 -50.54 17.86
C LEU A 558 -22.24 -50.67 17.59
N ARG A 559 -21.38 -50.26 18.53
CA ARG A 559 -19.94 -50.44 18.40
C ARG A 559 -19.62 -51.93 18.63
N PRO A 560 -19.11 -52.68 17.64
CA PRO A 560 -18.66 -54.04 17.89
C PRO A 560 -17.57 -53.98 18.96
N VAL A 561 -17.62 -54.90 19.92
CA VAL A 561 -16.53 -55.15 20.87
C VAL A 561 -15.26 -55.30 20.03
N GLN A 562 -14.35 -54.33 20.10
CA GLN A 562 -13.00 -54.51 19.59
C GLN A 562 -12.44 -55.72 20.34
N ARG A 563 -12.39 -56.87 19.69
CA ARG A 563 -11.59 -58.00 20.18
C ARG A 563 -10.17 -57.47 20.29
N ALA A 564 -9.68 -57.41 21.53
CA ALA A 564 -8.26 -57.27 21.79
C ALA A 564 -7.55 -58.41 21.05
N ALA A 565 -6.66 -58.03 20.14
CA ALA A 565 -5.61 -58.88 19.59
C ALA A 565 -4.29 -58.24 19.98
#